data_AF-A0A854NCY1-F1
#
_entry.id   AF-A0A854NCY1-F1
#
_cell.length_a   1.000
_cell.length_b   1.000
_cell.length_c   1.000
_cell.angle_alpha   90.00
_cell.angle_beta   90.00
_cell.angle_gamma   90.00
#
_symmetry.space_group_name_H-M   'P 1'
#
loop_
_entity.id
_entity.type
_entity.pdbx_description
1 polymer ?
#
loop_
_entity_poly.entity_id
_entity_poly.type
_entity_poly.pdbx_seq_one_letter_code
_entity_poly.pdbx_strand_id
1 'polypeptide(L)'
;MSAWETEILLEEVNADFLDELNDLDTEEVVEAIRDACVLAAGEGNVSEDERQNGLAAATIVAIWAGAPFTDADAVNEHSFIRANIGEGDEELYEVAASLLDTVETEHDLEAFTEALS
;
A
#
# COMPACT_ATOMS: atom_id res chain seq x y z
N MET A 1 4.12 5.55 -15.93
CA MET A 1 4.01 6.17 -14.60
C MET A 1 2.54 6.14 -14.29
N SER A 2 2.17 5.20 -13.43
CA SER A 2 0.81 5.14 -12.91
C SER A 2 0.56 6.39 -12.07
N ALA A 3 -0.67 6.90 -12.04
CA ALA A 3 -1.06 7.92 -11.08
C ALA A 3 -1.81 7.29 -9.89
N TRP A 4 -1.90 5.96 -9.87
CA TRP A 4 -2.60 5.18 -8.86
C TRP A 4 -2.06 5.44 -7.46
N GLU A 5 -0.75 5.45 -7.27
CA GLU A 5 -0.16 5.67 -5.94
C GLU A 5 -0.53 7.04 -5.40
N THR A 6 -0.63 8.04 -6.27
CA THR A 6 -1.02 9.39 -5.85
C THR A 6 -2.51 9.43 -5.49
N GLU A 7 -3.35 8.77 -6.28
CA GLU A 7 -4.80 8.71 -6.03
C GLU A 7 -5.12 7.98 -4.72
N ILE A 8 -4.57 6.78 -4.53
CA ILE A 8 -4.87 5.98 -3.34
C ILE A 8 -4.26 6.60 -2.07
N LEU A 9 -3.03 7.15 -2.13
CA LEU A 9 -2.38 7.70 -0.93
C LEU A 9 -2.91 9.09 -0.53
N LEU A 10 -3.55 9.83 -1.42
CA LEU A 10 -4.15 11.14 -1.11
C LEU A 10 -5.66 11.07 -0.86
N GLU A 11 -6.25 9.88 -0.90
CA GLU A 11 -7.67 9.70 -0.61
C GLU A 11 -7.94 10.00 0.87
N GLU A 12 -8.99 10.78 1.17
CA GLU A 12 -9.27 11.24 2.54
C GLU A 12 -9.49 10.07 3.51
N VAL A 13 -10.00 8.95 3.02
CA VAL A 13 -10.24 7.73 3.80
C VAL A 13 -8.94 7.11 4.33
N ASN A 14 -7.82 7.31 3.63
CA ASN A 14 -6.53 6.72 3.96
C ASN A 14 -5.67 7.66 4.81
N ALA A 15 -6.03 8.94 4.95
CA ALA A 15 -5.23 9.93 5.66
C ALA A 15 -4.99 9.54 7.13
N ASP A 16 -6.04 9.16 7.85
CA ASP A 16 -5.93 8.76 9.26
C ASP A 16 -5.00 7.54 9.42
N PHE A 17 -5.12 6.55 8.52
CA PHE A 17 -4.27 5.36 8.51
C PHE A 17 -2.79 5.71 8.24
N LEU A 18 -2.52 6.54 7.24
CA LEU A 18 -1.15 6.94 6.89
C LEU A 18 -0.50 7.83 7.96
N ASP A 19 -1.29 8.66 8.63
CA ASP A 19 -0.85 9.46 9.77
C ASP A 19 -0.52 8.58 10.98
N GLU A 20 -1.32 7.54 11.26
CA GLU A 20 -0.99 6.56 12.30
C GLU A 20 0.35 5.86 12.01
N LEU A 21 0.62 5.47 10.76
CA LEU A 21 1.88 4.85 10.38
C LEU A 21 3.10 5.78 10.56
N ASN A 22 2.93 7.10 10.47
CA ASN A 22 4.03 8.05 10.68
C ASN A 22 4.55 8.08 12.12
N ASP A 23 3.71 7.70 13.09
CA ASP A 23 4.05 7.69 14.50
C ASP A 23 4.69 6.36 14.95
N LEU A 24 4.80 5.38 14.06
CA LEU A 24 5.32 4.04 14.31
C LEU A 24 6.80 3.89 13.91
N ASP A 25 7.50 2.98 14.58
CA ASP A 25 8.85 2.58 14.18
C ASP A 25 8.80 1.65 12.94
N THR A 26 9.91 1.50 12.21
CA THR A 26 9.96 0.70 10.96
C THR A 26 9.35 -0.70 11.10
N GLU A 27 9.68 -1.43 12.18
CA GLU A 27 9.15 -2.78 12.41
C GLU A 27 7.63 -2.77 12.61
N GLU A 28 7.11 -1.79 13.35
CA GLU A 28 5.68 -1.60 13.60
C GLU A 28 4.93 -1.17 12.33
N VAL A 29 5.53 -0.32 11.48
CA VAL A 29 4.95 0.06 10.19
C VAL A 29 4.79 -1.16 9.29
N VAL A 30 5.81 -2.02 9.20
CA VAL A 30 5.75 -3.23 8.37
C VAL A 30 4.67 -4.18 8.88
N GLU A 31 4.55 -4.36 10.19
CA GLU A 31 3.47 -5.18 10.79
C GLU A 31 2.08 -4.58 10.53
N ALA A 32 1.90 -3.27 10.73
CA ALA A 32 0.63 -2.60 10.50
C ALA A 32 0.19 -2.64 9.02
N ILE A 33 1.13 -2.47 8.08
CA ILE A 33 0.86 -2.62 6.64
C ILE A 33 0.48 -4.05 6.29
N ARG A 34 1.15 -5.05 6.87
CA ARG A 34 0.76 -6.46 6.71
C ARG A 34 -0.65 -6.70 7.21
N ASP A 35 -0.98 -6.23 8.41
CA ASP A 35 -2.30 -6.42 9.00
C ASP A 35 -3.39 -5.76 8.14
N ALA A 36 -3.15 -4.56 7.61
CA ALA A 36 -4.07 -3.89 6.70
C ALA A 36 -4.29 -4.69 5.40
N CYS A 37 -3.21 -5.24 4.81
CA CYS A 37 -3.32 -6.08 3.61
C CYS A 37 -4.12 -7.36 3.89
N VAL A 38 -3.82 -8.06 4.99
CA VAL A 38 -4.51 -9.30 5.35
C VAL A 38 -5.98 -9.04 5.69
N LEU A 39 -6.27 -7.94 6.40
CA LEU A 39 -7.64 -7.56 6.74
C LEU A 39 -8.46 -7.30 5.48
N ALA A 40 -7.92 -6.54 4.52
CA ALA A 40 -8.59 -6.24 3.27
C ALA A 40 -8.74 -7.45 2.34
N ALA A 41 -7.80 -8.40 2.39
CA ALA A 41 -7.86 -9.63 1.60
C ALA A 41 -8.81 -10.69 2.19
N GLY A 42 -9.21 -10.54 3.46
CA GLY A 42 -10.05 -11.51 4.15
C GLY A 42 -11.47 -11.60 3.60
N GLU A 43 -12.06 -12.81 3.60
CA GLU A 43 -13.44 -13.08 3.17
C GLU A 43 -14.53 -12.57 4.15
N GLY A 44 -14.15 -11.65 5.05
CA GLY A 44 -15.04 -11.07 6.07
C GLY A 44 -15.91 -9.94 5.53
N ASN A 45 -16.79 -9.42 6.38
CA ASN A 45 -17.50 -8.18 6.09
C ASN A 45 -16.59 -6.98 6.39
N VAL A 46 -15.58 -6.80 5.53
CA VAL A 46 -14.64 -5.67 5.55
C VAL A 46 -15.39 -4.43 5.09
N SER A 47 -15.22 -3.32 5.81
CA SER A 47 -15.76 -2.03 5.42
C SER A 47 -15.03 -1.48 4.20
N GLU A 48 -15.67 -0.56 3.48
CA GLU A 48 -15.03 0.08 2.32
C GLU A 48 -13.76 0.83 2.72
N ASP A 49 -13.76 1.49 3.89
CA ASP A 49 -12.61 2.21 4.44
C ASP A 49 -11.44 1.25 4.73
N GLU A 50 -11.71 0.09 5.35
CA GLU A 50 -10.68 -0.94 5.59
C GLU A 50 -10.14 -1.51 4.27
N ARG A 51 -11.00 -1.66 3.25
CA ARG A 51 -10.59 -2.10 1.91
C ARG A 51 -9.65 -1.07 1.27
N GLN A 52 -9.98 0.22 1.38
CA GLN A 52 -9.15 1.31 0.85
C GLN A 52 -7.80 1.41 1.56
N ASN A 53 -7.80 1.29 2.89
CA ASN A 53 -6.55 1.25 3.67
C ASN A 53 -5.67 0.06 3.26
N GLY A 54 -6.27 -1.11 3.01
CA GLY A 54 -5.54 -2.27 2.50
C GLY A 54 -4.97 -2.07 1.11
N LEU A 55 -5.66 -1.35 0.22
CA LEU A 55 -5.14 -0.99 -1.11
C LEU A 55 -3.99 0.03 -1.03
N ALA A 56 -4.10 1.03 -0.15
CA ALA A 56 -3.01 1.95 0.15
C ALA A 56 -1.78 1.18 0.66
N ALA A 57 -2.00 0.28 1.63
CA ALA A 57 -0.98 -0.60 2.17
C ALA A 57 -0.32 -1.46 1.08
N ALA A 58 -1.10 -2.15 0.25
CA ALA A 58 -0.59 -2.97 -0.85
C ALA A 58 0.23 -2.15 -1.87
N THR A 59 -0.18 -0.91 -2.14
CA THR A 59 0.55 0.01 -3.00
C THR A 59 1.89 0.40 -2.39
N ILE A 60 1.94 0.67 -1.08
CA ILE A 60 3.20 0.95 -0.37
C ILE A 60 4.14 -0.27 -0.40
N VAL A 61 3.62 -1.48 -0.21
CA VAL A 61 4.40 -2.71 -0.32
C VAL A 61 5.00 -2.86 -1.72
N ALA A 62 4.22 -2.60 -2.78
CA ALA A 62 4.73 -2.62 -4.15
C ALA A 62 5.85 -1.60 -4.36
N ILE A 63 5.73 -0.40 -3.78
CA ILE A 63 6.80 0.60 -3.79
C ILE A 63 8.05 0.09 -3.08
N TRP A 64 7.90 -0.57 -1.93
CA TRP A 64 9.02 -1.17 -1.21
C TRP A 64 9.70 -2.28 -2.01
N ALA A 65 8.93 -3.05 -2.77
CA ALA A 65 9.43 -4.08 -3.68
C ALA A 65 10.08 -3.51 -4.95
N GLY A 66 9.99 -2.20 -5.18
CA GLY A 66 10.67 -1.48 -6.26
C GLY A 66 9.78 -1.01 -7.40
N ALA A 67 8.46 -1.02 -7.21
CA ALA A 67 7.53 -0.42 -8.17
C ALA A 67 7.86 1.07 -8.41
N PRO A 68 7.75 1.56 -9.65
CA PRO A 68 8.00 2.96 -9.94
C PRO A 68 6.89 3.82 -9.34
N PHE A 69 7.28 4.83 -8.56
CA PHE A 69 6.37 5.81 -7.96
C PHE A 69 6.81 7.23 -8.30
N THR A 70 5.85 8.16 -8.22
CA THR A 70 6.12 9.59 -8.33
C THR A 70 6.48 10.17 -6.97
N ASP A 71 7.37 11.17 -6.93
CA ASP A 71 7.61 12.00 -5.73
C ASP A 71 6.40 12.92 -5.44
N ALA A 72 5.22 12.33 -5.28
CA ALA A 72 3.97 13.00 -4.93
C ALA A 72 3.99 13.49 -3.49
N ASP A 73 3.05 14.39 -3.16
CA ASP A 73 2.92 15.01 -1.85
C ASP A 73 2.82 13.95 -0.73
N ALA A 74 2.03 12.88 -0.94
CA ALA A 74 1.92 11.77 0.02
C ALA A 74 3.26 11.12 0.38
N VAL A 75 4.14 10.86 -0.59
CA VAL A 75 5.45 10.23 -0.31
C VAL A 75 6.40 11.19 0.41
N ASN A 76 6.21 12.49 0.24
CA ASN A 76 6.97 13.50 0.97
C ASN A 76 6.45 13.69 2.41
N GLU A 77 5.15 13.52 2.62
CA GLU A 77 4.49 13.59 3.93
C GLU A 77 4.75 12.33 4.76
N HIS A 78 4.84 11.16 4.11
CA HIS A 78 5.00 9.86 4.76
C HIS A 78 6.38 9.26 4.51
N SER A 79 7.35 9.61 5.37
CA SER A 79 8.77 9.25 5.16
C SER A 79 9.04 7.73 5.16
N PHE A 80 8.19 6.94 5.83
CA PHE A 80 8.30 5.48 5.89
C PHE A 80 8.18 4.82 4.51
N ILE A 81 7.48 5.45 3.56
CA ILE A 81 7.32 4.92 2.19
C ILE A 81 8.69 4.78 1.50
N ARG A 82 9.58 5.76 1.68
CA ARG A 82 10.95 5.69 1.14
C ARG A 82 11.93 4.99 2.07
N ALA A 83 11.76 5.15 3.38
CA ALA A 83 12.70 4.60 4.37
C ALA A 83 12.74 3.08 4.37
N ASN A 84 11.62 2.44 4.01
CA ASN A 84 11.44 0.99 4.08
C ASN A 84 11.53 0.31 2.70
N ILE A 85 12.16 0.95 1.70
CA ILE A 85 12.40 0.30 0.40
C ILE A 85 13.31 -0.93 0.61
N GLY A 86 12.84 -2.08 0.12
CA GLY A 86 13.47 -3.39 0.34
C GLY A 86 12.94 -4.15 1.57
N GLU A 87 11.98 -3.59 2.32
CA GLU A 87 11.27 -4.29 3.37
C GLU A 87 10.10 -5.12 2.82
N GLY A 88 9.66 -6.11 3.60
CA GLY A 88 8.61 -7.07 3.24
C GLY A 88 9.14 -8.46 2.91
N ASP A 89 8.23 -9.43 2.89
CA ASP A 89 8.51 -10.82 2.55
C ASP A 89 7.56 -11.37 1.48
N GLU A 90 7.85 -12.57 1.00
CA GLU A 90 7.10 -13.25 -0.06
C GLU A 90 5.59 -13.36 0.27
N GLU A 91 5.24 -13.64 1.52
CA GLU A 91 3.83 -13.72 1.94
C GLU A 91 3.13 -12.35 1.86
N LEU A 92 3.79 -11.29 2.31
CA LEU A 92 3.26 -9.93 2.20
C LEU A 92 3.10 -9.51 0.73
N TYR A 93 4.06 -9.88 -0.13
CA TYR A 93 4.02 -9.56 -1.55
C TYR A 93 2.90 -10.27 -2.27
N GLU A 94 2.66 -11.56 -1.99
CA GLU A 94 1.54 -12.32 -2.55
C GLU A 94 0.19 -11.70 -2.18
N VAL A 95 -0.01 -11.32 -0.91
CA VAL A 95 -1.26 -10.70 -0.46
C VAL A 95 -1.45 -9.32 -1.11
N ALA A 96 -0.40 -8.50 -1.15
CA ALA A 96 -0.46 -7.18 -1.78
C ALA A 96 -0.77 -7.27 -3.28
N ALA A 97 -0.15 -8.23 -3.99
CA ALA A 97 -0.39 -8.45 -5.42
C ALA A 97 -1.84 -8.87 -5.66
N SER A 98 -2.33 -9.83 -4.86
CA SER A 98 -3.72 -10.27 -4.96
C SER A 98 -4.71 -9.13 -4.72
N LEU A 99 -4.43 -8.20 -3.80
CA LEU A 99 -5.28 -7.04 -3.55
C LEU A 99 -5.30 -6.10 -4.74
N LEU A 100 -4.14 -5.73 -5.27
CA LEU A 100 -4.03 -4.84 -6.43
C LEU A 100 -4.70 -5.43 -7.68
N ASP A 101 -4.64 -6.75 -7.87
CA ASP A 101 -5.33 -7.45 -8.96
C ASP A 101 -6.87 -7.39 -8.86
N THR A 102 -7.43 -7.13 -7.68
CA THR A 102 -8.88 -6.95 -7.51
C THR A 102 -9.38 -5.55 -7.85
N VAL A 103 -8.49 -4.59 -8.01
CA VAL A 103 -8.86 -3.19 -8.22
C VAL A 103 -9.37 -2.98 -9.64
N GLU A 104 -10.62 -2.57 -9.77
CA GLU A 104 -11.18 -2.10 -11.03
C GLU A 104 -10.88 -0.59 -11.20
N THR A 105 -9.73 -0.28 -11.78
CA THR A 105 -9.30 1.11 -12.04
C THR A 105 -8.92 1.33 -13.51
N GLU A 106 -8.93 2.59 -13.96
CA GLU A 106 -8.42 2.99 -15.27
C GLU A 106 -6.89 3.13 -15.29
N HIS A 107 -6.25 3.11 -14.11
CA HIS A 107 -4.81 3.13 -13.97
C HIS A 107 -4.19 1.79 -14.30
N ASP A 108 -2.98 1.84 -14.86
CA ASP A 108 -2.18 0.65 -15.08
C ASP A 108 -1.48 0.25 -13.77
N LEU A 109 -1.88 -0.89 -13.21
CA LEU A 109 -1.30 -1.47 -12.00
C LEU A 109 -0.23 -2.53 -12.28
N GLU A 110 0.03 -2.85 -13.56
CA GLU A 110 0.97 -3.92 -13.95
C GLU A 110 2.37 -3.69 -13.36
N ALA A 111 2.83 -2.43 -13.31
CA ALA A 111 4.12 -2.11 -12.73
C ALA A 111 4.21 -2.35 -11.21
N PHE A 112 3.08 -2.30 -10.48
CA PHE A 112 3.04 -2.59 -9.05
C PHE A 112 2.95 -4.10 -8.80
N THR A 113 2.09 -4.81 -9.54
CA THR A 113 1.95 -6.26 -9.40
C THR A 113 3.17 -7.01 -9.92
N GLU A 114 3.85 -6.52 -10.96
CA GLU A 114 5.13 -7.06 -11.44
C GLU A 114 6.25 -6.90 -10.40
N ALA A 115 6.28 -5.79 -9.67
CA ALA A 115 7.28 -5.58 -8.62
C ALA A 115 7.14 -6.56 -7.45
N LEU A 116 5.93 -7.10 -7.24
CA LEU A 116 5.59 -8.04 -6.18
C LEU A 116 5.78 -9.52 -6.58
N SER A 117 6.12 -9.82 -7.83
CA SER A 117 6.29 -11.18 -8.37
C SER A 117 7.75 -11.62 -8.48
#